data_AF-A0A962W2B1-F1
#
_entry.id   AF-A0A962W2B1-F1
#
_cell.length_a   1.000
_cell.length_b   1.000
_cell.length_c   1.000
_cell.angle_alpha   90.00
_cell.angle_beta   90.00
_cell.angle_gamma   90.00
#
_symmetry.space_group_name_H-M   'P 1'
#
loop_
_entity.id
_entity.type
_entity.pdbx_description
1 polymer ?
#
loop_
_entity_poly.entity_id
_entity_poly.type
_entity_poly.pdbx_seq_one_letter_code
_entity_poly.pdbx_strand_id
1 'polypeptide(L)' 'MQKCRPRHRANRVAASPGRLREEIATIEKRLAQLGPDGDCGYENAMIRFYEQQLGMRRKLLSAGEL' A
#
# COMPACT_ATOMS: atom_id res chain seq x y z
N MET A 1 -11.22 35.61 9.83
CA MET A 1 -11.83 34.70 8.83
C MET A 1 -10.73 33.83 8.22
N GLN A 2 -10.55 32.59 8.71
CA GLN A 2 -9.64 31.59 8.10
C GLN A 2 -10.50 30.40 7.70
N LYS A 3 -10.66 30.19 6.39
CA LYS A 3 -11.49 29.13 5.83
C LYS A 3 -10.70 27.82 5.89
N CYS A 4 -11.13 26.91 6.75
CA CYS A 4 -10.69 25.51 6.75
C CYS A 4 -10.84 24.93 5.35
N ARG A 5 -9.73 24.61 4.67
CA ARG A 5 -9.77 23.82 3.44
C ARG A 5 -10.33 22.44 3.81
N PRO A 6 -11.37 21.93 3.11
CA PRO A 6 -11.78 20.56 3.31
C PRO A 6 -10.60 19.68 2.90
N ARG A 7 -9.98 19.03 3.89
CA ARG A 7 -9.07 17.91 3.63
C ARG A 7 -9.88 16.95 2.77
N HIS A 8 -9.47 16.78 1.51
CA HIS A 8 -9.97 15.74 0.63
C HIS A 8 -10.01 14.45 1.43
N ARG A 9 -11.20 14.10 1.90
CA ARG A 9 -11.48 12.84 2.59
C ARG A 9 -11.32 11.82 1.48
N ALA A 10 -10.08 11.35 1.33
CA ALA A 10 -9.69 10.41 0.29
C ALA A 10 -10.74 9.31 0.30
N ASN A 11 -11.45 9.28 -0.82
CA ASN A 11 -12.60 8.46 -1.05
C ASN A 11 -12.18 7.01 -0.74
N ARG A 12 -12.55 6.52 0.45
CA ARG A 12 -12.50 5.10 0.81
C ARG A 12 -13.60 4.40 0.02
N VAL A 13 -13.57 4.51 -1.30
CA VAL A 13 -14.22 3.50 -2.14
C VAL A 13 -13.53 2.23 -1.71
N ALA A 14 -14.27 1.34 -1.04
CA ALA A 14 -13.79 0.01 -0.72
C ALA A 14 -13.12 -0.52 -1.99
N ALA A 15 -11.80 -0.64 -1.95
CA ALA A 15 -11.06 -1.05 -3.13
C ALA A 15 -11.63 -2.42 -3.50
N SER A 16 -12.19 -2.53 -4.70
CA SER A 16 -12.76 -3.78 -5.15
C SER A 16 -11.69 -4.88 -5.04
N PRO A 17 -12.06 -6.14 -4.80
CA PRO A 17 -11.08 -7.23 -4.69
C PRO A 17 -10.10 -7.27 -5.86
N GLY A 18 -10.58 -6.95 -7.08
CA GLY A 18 -9.72 -6.80 -8.27
C GLY A 18 -8.68 -5.68 -8.14
N ARG A 19 -9.09 -4.48 -7.70
CA ARG A 19 -8.16 -3.37 -7.47
C ARG A 19 -7.15 -3.68 -6.37
N LEU A 20 -7.58 -4.35 -5.29
CA LEU A 20 -6.66 -4.76 -4.22
C LEU A 20 -5.60 -5.75 -4.73
N ARG A 21 -5.98 -6.69 -5.60
CA ARG A 21 -5.04 -7.64 -6.23
C ARG A 21 -4.04 -6.91 -7.13
N GLU A 22 -4.46 -5.94 -7.93
CA GLU A 22 -3.56 -5.12 -8.75
C GLU A 22 -2.59 -4.29 -7.89
N GLU A 23 -3.07 -3.71 -6.79
CA GLU A 23 -2.22 -2.96 -5.86
C GLU A 23 -1.22 -3.87 -5.16
N ILE A 24 -1.63 -5.07 -4.74
CA ILE A 24 -0.74 -6.11 -4.18
C ILE A 24 0.35 -6.48 -5.19
N ALA A 25 -0.03 -6.81 -6.43
CA ALA A 25 0.93 -7.18 -7.47
C ALA A 25 1.92 -6.05 -7.78
N THR A 26 1.46 -4.79 -7.75
CA THR A 26 2.33 -3.62 -7.95
C THR A 26 3.36 -3.48 -6.83
N ILE A 27 2.96 -3.70 -5.58
CA ILE A 27 3.86 -3.63 -4.42
C ILE A 27 4.87 -4.78 -4.45
N GLU A 28 4.43 -6.00 -4.75
CA GLU A 28 5.30 -7.17 -4.89
C GLU A 28 6.35 -6.97 -5.99
N LYS A 29 5.95 -6.39 -7.13
CA LYS A 29 6.90 -6.05 -8.21
C LYS A 29 7.96 -5.05 -7.74
N ARG A 30 7.60 -4.06 -6.91
CA ARG A 30 8.56 -3.09 -6.37
C ARG A 30 9.50 -3.70 -5.35
N LEU A 31 9.00 -4.57 -4.47
CA LEU A 31 9.84 -5.34 -3.55
C LEU A 31 10.84 -6.21 -4.30
N ALA A 32 10.40 -6.89 -5.38
CA ALA A 32 11.30 -7.69 -6.22
C ALA A 32 12.38 -6.84 -6.91
N GLN A 33 12.09 -5.58 -7.26
CA GLN A 33 13.07 -4.66 -7.83
C GLN A 33 14.09 -4.14 -6.81
N LEU A 34 13.66 -3.93 -5.56
CA LEU A 34 14.54 -3.50 -4.47
C LEU A 34 15.45 -4.63 -3.97
N GLY A 35 15.03 -5.89 -4.16
CA GLY A 35 15.76 -7.05 -3.66
C GLY A 35 15.47 -7.35 -2.18
N PRO A 36 15.99 -8.49 -1.67
CA PRO A 36 15.74 -8.94 -0.30
C PRO A 36 16.47 -8.11 0.76
N ASP A 37 17.62 -7.53 0.40
CA ASP A 37 18.46 -6.73 1.27
C ASP A 37 18.64 -5.35 0.64
N GLY A 38 18.21 -4.30 1.34
CA GLY A 38 18.44 -2.94 0.87
C GLY A 38 19.90 -2.57 1.07
N ASP A 39 20.61 -2.25 -0.02
CA ASP A 39 22.02 -1.88 0.00
C ASP A 39 22.27 -0.54 0.74
N CYS A 40 21.23 0.27 0.92
CA CYS A 40 21.28 1.50 1.71
C CYS A 40 20.09 1.68 2.67
N GLY A 41 20.22 2.63 3.61
CA GLY A 41 19.16 2.93 4.58
C GLY A 41 17.83 3.36 3.96
N TYR A 42 17.87 3.97 2.77
CA TYR A 42 16.67 4.32 2.02
C TYR A 42 15.93 3.07 1.50
N GLU A 43 16.64 2.13 0.89
CA GLU A 43 16.05 0.90 0.38
C GLU A 43 15.47 0.05 1.51
N ASN A 44 16.16 -0.05 2.64
CA ASN A 44 15.63 -0.71 3.83
C ASN A 44 14.35 -0.06 4.35
N ALA A 45 14.27 1.28 4.35
CA ALA A 45 13.04 1.98 4.72
C ALA A 45 11.90 1.71 3.71
N MET A 46 12.23 1.67 2.41
CA MET A 46 11.26 1.38 1.35
C MET A 46 10.74 -0.05 1.39
N ILE A 47 11.62 -1.04 1.64
CA ILE A 47 11.24 -2.45 1.82
C ILE A 47 10.24 -2.57 2.97
N ARG A 48 10.59 -2.06 4.16
CA ARG A 48 9.70 -2.10 5.34
C ARG A 48 8.36 -1.41 5.09
N PHE A 49 8.39 -0.27 4.40
CA PHE A 49 7.17 0.43 4.01
C PHE A 49 6.29 -0.43 3.08
N TYR A 50 6.86 -1.03 2.04
CA TYR A 50 6.13 -1.85 1.10
C TYR A 50 5.60 -3.14 1.74
N GLU A 51 6.36 -3.81 2.60
CA GLU A 51 5.90 -4.96 3.37
C GLU A 51 4.70 -4.62 4.25
N GLN A 52 4.73 -3.47 4.93
CA GLN A 52 3.60 -3.01 5.74
C GLN A 52 2.36 -2.77 4.87
N GLN A 53 2.53 -2.07 3.74
CA GLN A 53 1.46 -1.78 2.79
C GLN A 53 0.87 -3.05 2.16
N LEU A 54 1.71 -4.06 1.90
CA LEU A 54 1.32 -5.36 1.39
C LEU A 54 0.46 -6.12 2.42
N GLY A 55 0.93 -6.17 3.67
CA GLY A 55 0.19 -6.80 4.77
C GLY A 55 -1.18 -6.19 5.01
N MET A 56 -1.28 -4.85 4.95
CA MET A 56 -2.58 -4.15 5.07
C MET A 56 -3.55 -4.53 3.95
N ARG A 57 -3.09 -4.56 2.70
CA ARG A 57 -3.95 -4.90 1.54
C ARG A 57 -4.37 -6.36 1.53
N ARG A 58 -3.46 -7.28 1.89
CA ARG A 58 -3.80 -8.70 2.04
C ARG A 58 -4.88 -8.92 3.11
N LYS A 59 -4.78 -8.23 4.25
CA LYS A 59 -5.82 -8.25 5.29
C LYS A 59 -7.16 -7.70 4.81
N LEU A 60 -7.14 -6.60 4.04
CA LEU A 60 -8.36 -6.03 3.45
C LEU A 60 -8.98 -6.96 2.41
N LEU A 61 -8.15 -7.61 1.59
CA LEU A 61 -8.61 -8.58 0.59
C LEU A 61 -9.27 -9.78 1.29
N SER A 62 -8.61 -10.36 2.30
CA SER A 62 -9.18 -11.48 3.06
C SER A 62 -10.44 -11.09 3.84
N ALA A 63 -10.55 -9.84 4.30
CA ALA A 63 -11.73 -9.34 5.01
C ALA A 63 -12.90 -9.01 4.08
N GLY A 64 -12.65 -8.79 2.78
CA GLY A 64 -13.68 -8.54 1.78
C GLY A 64 -14.09 -9.76 0.95
N GLU A 65 -13.40 -10.90 1.12
CA GLU A 65 -13.75 -12.20 0.51
C GLU A 65 -14.63 -13.08 1.43
N LEU A 66 -14.92 -12.64 2.66
CA LEU A 66 -15.86 -13.25 3.62
C LEU A 66 -17.23 -12.56 3.57
#